data_AF-A0A818XCM9-F1
#
_entry.id   AF-A0A818XCM9-F1
#
_cell.length_a   1.000
_cell.length_b   1.000
_cell.length_c   1.000
_cell.angle_alpha   90.00
_cell.angle_beta   90.00
_cell.angle_gamma   90.00
#
_symmetry.space_group_name_H-M   'P 1'
#
loop_
_entity.id
_entity.type
_entity.pdbx_description
1 polymer ?
#
loop_
_entity_poly.entity_id
_entity_poly.type
_entity_poly.pdbx_seq_one_letter_code
_entity_poly.pdbx_strand_id
1 'polypeptide(L)'
;TTSCFLTAPKPNQTISGLVSSCLLVDSLLVSSLKYFYNKSCIQMLIEWHSFRSSNVTIDSRAANFTLLDPTVNSHFSPDMKLNNIVSRLFIENWISSTDFSFYYNQCAPDKCIYIYEECFNRAYVIATILDISGDHSTALRILILPIVKLFRRMYYYCCRP
;
A
#
# COMPACT_ATOMS: atom_id res chain seq x y z
N THR A 1 20.85 14.87 4.22
CA THR A 1 20.01 15.76 3.37
C THR A 1 20.64 15.84 2.00
N THR A 2 20.46 14.78 1.22
CA THR A 2 21.14 14.57 -0.06
C THR A 2 20.35 15.24 -1.17
N SER A 3 21.00 16.21 -1.80
CA SER A 3 20.62 16.92 -3.02
C SER A 3 20.14 15.96 -4.11
N CYS A 4 18.85 16.05 -4.49
CA CYS A 4 18.39 15.52 -5.77
C CYS A 4 18.92 16.46 -6.84
N PHE A 5 19.68 15.91 -7.79
CA PHE A 5 20.28 16.64 -8.91
C PHE A 5 19.29 17.64 -9.53
N LEU A 6 19.53 18.93 -9.23
CA LEU A 6 19.03 20.06 -9.99
C LEU A 6 19.77 20.08 -11.34
N THR A 7 19.41 19.17 -12.26
CA THR A 7 19.51 19.52 -13.67
C THR A 7 18.13 20.03 -14.06
N ALA A 8 18.03 21.35 -14.17
CA ALA A 8 16.85 22.00 -14.70
C ALA A 8 16.46 21.31 -16.02
N PRO A 9 15.25 20.74 -16.15
CA PRO A 9 14.78 20.33 -17.46
C PRO A 9 14.56 21.61 -18.27
N LYS A 10 15.45 21.89 -19.22
CA LYS A 10 15.09 22.64 -20.44
C LYS A 10 14.79 21.59 -21.51
N PRO A 11 13.72 21.73 -22.30
CA PRO A 11 13.18 23.00 -22.82
C PRO A 11 12.02 23.62 -22.02
N ASN A 12 11.64 24.82 -22.46
CA ASN A 12 10.67 25.78 -21.89
C ASN A 12 9.21 25.29 -21.85
N GLN A 13 8.96 24.02 -21.56
CA GLN A 13 7.64 23.40 -21.64
C GLN A 13 7.39 22.54 -20.40
N THR A 14 6.36 22.91 -19.64
CA THR A 14 5.82 22.11 -18.55
C THR A 14 4.76 21.16 -19.11
N ILE A 15 4.93 19.87 -18.88
CA ILE A 15 3.93 18.85 -19.24
C ILE A 15 2.87 18.87 -18.13
N SER A 16 1.72 19.47 -18.41
CA SER A 16 0.65 19.60 -17.40
C SER A 16 0.16 18.23 -16.96
N GLY A 17 0.15 17.96 -15.66
CA GLY A 17 -0.20 16.64 -15.13
C GLY A 17 0.97 15.67 -15.00
N LEU A 18 2.17 15.98 -15.48
CA LEU A 18 3.39 15.24 -15.13
C LEU A 18 4.23 16.07 -14.16
N VAL A 19 4.46 15.55 -12.96
CA VAL A 19 5.20 16.23 -11.90
C VAL A 19 6.50 15.49 -11.66
N SER A 20 7.63 16.20 -11.71
CA SER A 20 8.94 15.66 -11.33
C SER A 20 9.23 15.96 -9.87
N SER A 21 9.59 14.93 -9.12
CA SER A 21 10.02 14.96 -7.71
C SER A 21 11.37 14.24 -7.56
N CYS A 22 11.93 14.32 -6.36
CA CYS A 22 13.13 13.59 -5.95
C CYS A 22 13.00 12.07 -6.11
N LEU A 23 11.84 11.55 -5.76
CA LEU A 23 11.50 10.13 -5.88
C LEU A 23 10.60 9.96 -7.10
N LEU A 24 10.97 9.02 -7.98
CA LEU A 24 10.18 8.69 -9.17
C LEU A 24 8.77 8.25 -8.78
N VAL A 25 8.62 7.53 -7.67
CA VAL A 25 7.31 7.09 -7.17
C VAL A 25 6.44 8.28 -6.78
N ASP A 26 6.97 9.24 -6.02
CA ASP A 26 6.22 10.45 -5.62
C ASP A 26 5.84 11.30 -6.85
N SER A 27 6.76 11.39 -7.81
CA SER A 27 6.54 12.03 -9.11
C SER A 27 5.33 11.42 -9.81
N LEU A 28 5.31 10.09 -9.91
CA LEU A 28 4.24 9.33 -10.57
C LEU A 28 2.91 9.45 -9.82
N LEU A 29 2.90 9.33 -8.50
CA LEU A 29 1.68 9.36 -7.69
C LEU A 29 0.97 10.73 -7.74
N VAL A 30 1.73 11.81 -7.80
CA VAL A 30 1.18 13.18 -7.90
C VAL A 30 0.75 13.54 -9.33
N SER A 31 1.26 12.82 -10.33
CA SER A 31 0.94 13.00 -11.75
C SER A 31 -0.46 12.47 -12.12
N SER A 32 -0.97 12.85 -13.29
CA SER A 32 -2.21 12.35 -13.90
C SER A 32 -1.94 11.72 -15.28
N LEU A 33 -2.88 10.87 -15.74
CA LEU A 33 -2.75 10.15 -17.03
C LEU A 33 -3.28 10.94 -18.23
N LYS A 34 -3.71 12.19 -18.04
CA LYS A 34 -4.31 13.06 -19.06
C LYS A 34 -3.54 13.08 -20.39
N TYR A 35 -2.22 13.11 -20.33
CA TYR A 35 -1.37 13.27 -21.53
C TYR A 35 -1.29 12.01 -22.40
N PHE A 36 -1.66 10.84 -21.87
CA PHE A 36 -1.68 9.60 -22.64
C PHE A 36 -2.91 9.46 -23.56
N TYR A 37 -3.87 10.39 -23.47
CA TYR A 37 -5.01 10.50 -24.38
C TYR A 37 -4.73 11.38 -25.61
N ASN A 38 -3.56 12.04 -25.69
CA ASN A 38 -3.25 12.98 -26.77
C ASN A 38 -1.97 12.60 -27.51
N LYS A 39 -2.07 12.52 -28.85
CA LYS A 39 -0.96 12.13 -29.73
C LYS A 39 0.21 13.11 -29.67
N SER A 40 -0.08 14.41 -29.65
CA SER A 40 0.95 15.46 -29.63
C SER A 40 1.79 15.39 -28.36
N CYS A 41 1.13 15.10 -27.24
CA CYS A 41 1.76 14.94 -25.94
C CYS A 41 2.74 13.76 -25.88
N ILE A 42 2.33 12.61 -26.42
CA ILE A 42 3.18 11.42 -26.50
C ILE A 42 4.36 11.67 -27.44
N GLN A 43 4.12 12.31 -28.58
CA GLN A 43 5.17 12.69 -29.52
C GLN A 43 6.23 13.59 -28.86
N MET A 44 5.79 14.59 -28.09
CA MET A 44 6.70 15.44 -27.32
C MET A 44 7.54 14.67 -26.31
N LEU A 45 6.97 13.66 -25.63
CA LEU A 45 7.70 12.82 -24.68
C LEU A 45 8.77 11.97 -25.38
N ILE A 46 8.44 11.39 -26.54
CA ILE A 46 9.39 10.63 -27.37
C ILE A 46 10.55 11.52 -27.82
N GLU A 47 10.24 12.73 -28.29
CA GLU A 47 11.23 13.72 -28.71
C GLU A 47 12.14 14.15 -27.55
N TRP A 48 11.58 14.42 -26.36
CA TRP A 48 12.35 14.72 -25.15
C TRP A 48 13.30 13.60 -24.76
N HIS A 49 12.86 12.34 -24.86
CA HIS A 49 13.69 11.20 -24.54
C HIS A 49 14.86 11.08 -25.53
N SER A 50 14.58 11.27 -26.83
CA SER A 50 15.62 11.23 -27.88
C SER A 50 16.66 12.34 -27.74
N PHE A 51 16.27 13.52 -27.24
CA PHE A 51 17.18 14.64 -27.01
C PHE A 51 18.14 14.40 -25.83
N ARG A 52 17.68 13.69 -24.78
CA ARG A 52 18.45 13.51 -23.55
C ARG A 52 19.43 12.33 -23.60
N SER A 53 19.23 11.37 -24.50
CA SER A 53 20.08 10.17 -24.57
C SER A 53 20.43 9.82 -26.01
N SER A 54 21.59 10.30 -26.47
CA SER A 54 22.12 10.03 -27.81
C SER A 54 22.54 8.56 -28.04
N ASN A 55 22.54 7.71 -27.00
CA ASN A 55 23.01 6.32 -27.06
C ASN A 55 21.92 5.28 -26.75
N VAL A 56 20.66 5.68 -26.55
CA VAL A 56 19.55 4.72 -26.33
C VAL A 56 18.78 4.58 -27.62
N THR A 57 18.95 3.45 -28.30
CA THR A 57 18.06 3.04 -29.39
C THR A 57 16.68 2.77 -28.78
N ILE A 58 15.75 3.71 -28.98
CA ILE A 58 14.33 3.46 -28.69
C ILE A 58 13.94 2.28 -29.57
N ASP A 59 13.58 1.16 -28.95
CA ASP A 59 13.03 0.02 -29.69
C ASP A 59 11.88 0.55 -30.55
N SER A 60 11.90 0.26 -31.85
CA SER A 60 10.83 0.59 -32.80
C SER A 60 9.43 0.20 -32.31
N ARG A 61 9.33 -0.77 -31.38
CA ARG A 61 8.08 -1.14 -30.69
C ARG A 61 7.58 -0.07 -29.71
N ALA A 62 8.48 0.64 -29.04
CA ALA A 62 8.15 1.76 -28.14
C ALA A 62 7.73 3.03 -28.91
N ALA A 63 8.07 3.14 -30.20
CA ALA A 63 7.59 4.22 -31.06
C ALA A 63 6.11 4.05 -31.47
N ASN A 64 5.60 2.81 -31.47
CA ASN A 64 4.20 2.51 -31.76
C ASN A 64 3.36 2.51 -30.47
N PHE A 65 3.22 3.68 -29.86
CA PHE A 65 2.36 3.84 -28.68
C PHE A 65 0.89 3.84 -29.08
N THR A 66 0.06 3.00 -28.45
CA THR A 66 -1.40 3.03 -28.61
C THR A 66 -1.97 4.06 -27.65
N LEU A 67 -2.67 5.08 -28.17
CA LEU A 67 -3.30 6.09 -27.33
C LEU A 67 -4.39 5.48 -26.46
N LEU A 68 -4.60 6.04 -25.26
CA LEU A 68 -5.81 5.74 -24.52
C LEU A 68 -7.02 6.34 -25.23
N ASP A 69 -8.08 5.54 -25.34
CA ASP A 69 -9.32 5.93 -25.98
C ASP A 69 -10.20 6.70 -24.98
N PRO A 70 -10.47 8.00 -25.21
CA PRO A 70 -11.33 8.78 -24.33
C PRO A 70 -12.81 8.40 -24.44
N THR A 71 -13.19 7.60 -25.45
CA THR A 71 -14.58 7.16 -25.66
C THR A 71 -14.94 5.93 -24.84
N VAL A 72 -13.95 5.20 -24.33
CA VAL A 72 -14.18 4.08 -23.41
C VAL A 72 -14.63 4.63 -22.06
N ASN A 73 -15.80 4.19 -21.59
CA ASN A 73 -16.34 4.60 -20.31
C ASN A 73 -15.45 4.04 -19.17
N SER A 74 -14.62 4.90 -18.59
CA SER A 74 -13.79 4.59 -17.41
C SER A 74 -14.39 5.28 -16.18
N HIS A 75 -14.33 4.59 -15.05
CA HIS A 75 -14.64 5.15 -13.74
C HIS A 75 -13.61 6.21 -13.30
N PHE A 76 -12.42 6.19 -13.89
CA PHE A 76 -11.36 7.15 -13.61
C PHE A 76 -11.36 8.29 -14.63
N SER A 77 -11.48 9.52 -14.14
CA SER A 77 -11.33 10.72 -14.99
C SER A 77 -9.88 10.87 -15.48
N PRO A 78 -9.64 11.33 -16.72
CA PRO A 78 -8.31 11.63 -17.23
C PRO A 78 -7.51 12.63 -16.38
N ASP A 79 -8.20 13.52 -15.66
CA ASP A 79 -7.59 14.53 -14.77
C ASP A 79 -7.29 13.98 -13.36
N MET A 80 -7.69 12.74 -13.06
CA MET A 80 -7.46 12.13 -11.75
C MET A 80 -5.96 11.88 -11.51
N LYS A 81 -5.51 12.18 -10.29
CA LYS A 81 -4.14 11.85 -9.86
C LYS A 81 -3.96 10.34 -9.76
N LEU A 82 -2.80 9.86 -10.18
CA LEU A 82 -2.44 8.44 -10.18
C LEU A 82 -2.55 7.84 -8.78
N ASN A 83 -2.21 8.59 -7.73
CA ASN A 83 -2.39 8.15 -6.34
C ASN A 83 -3.83 7.66 -6.04
N ASN A 84 -4.84 8.34 -6.57
CA ASN A 84 -6.23 7.96 -6.35
C ASN A 84 -6.66 6.73 -7.18
N ILE A 85 -6.00 6.52 -8.32
CA ILE A 85 -6.22 5.34 -9.17
C ILE A 85 -5.57 4.11 -8.50
N VAL A 86 -4.33 4.27 -8.03
CA VAL A 86 -3.56 3.24 -7.32
C VAL A 86 -4.25 2.84 -6.02
N SER A 87 -4.80 3.80 -5.25
CA SER A 87 -5.53 3.49 -4.01
C SER A 87 -6.82 2.70 -4.24
N ARG A 88 -7.33 2.71 -5.48
CA ARG A 88 -8.48 1.90 -5.93
C ARG A 88 -8.06 0.69 -6.75
N LEU A 89 -6.76 0.34 -6.73
CA LEU A 89 -6.18 -0.81 -7.42
C LEU A 89 -6.48 -0.87 -8.93
N PHE A 90 -6.73 0.29 -9.57
CA PHE A 90 -7.17 0.36 -10.96
C PHE A 90 -8.48 -0.41 -11.26
N ILE A 91 -9.31 -0.67 -10.25
CA ILE A 91 -10.58 -1.38 -10.42
C ILE A 91 -11.60 -0.43 -11.05
N GLU A 92 -11.97 -0.73 -12.31
CA GLU A 92 -12.98 0.02 -13.07
C GLU A 92 -14.40 -0.31 -12.62
N ASN A 93 -14.71 -1.61 -12.44
CA ASN A 93 -16.03 -2.09 -12.04
C ASN A 93 -15.91 -3.23 -11.02
N TRP A 94 -16.74 -3.18 -9.98
CA TRP A 94 -16.90 -4.28 -9.05
C TRP A 94 -18.00 -5.22 -9.55
N ILE A 95 -17.64 -6.49 -9.80
CA ILE A 95 -18.64 -7.51 -10.13
C ILE A 95 -19.26 -8.00 -8.82
N SER A 96 -20.46 -7.53 -8.49
CA SER A 96 -21.14 -7.83 -7.23
C SER A 96 -21.76 -9.23 -7.16
N SER A 97 -21.98 -9.86 -8.31
CA SER A 97 -22.55 -11.21 -8.42
C SER A 97 -21.64 -12.10 -9.27
N THR A 98 -20.68 -12.74 -8.63
CA THR A 98 -19.89 -13.81 -9.26
C THR A 98 -20.39 -15.15 -8.74
N ASP A 99 -20.91 -15.99 -9.63
CA ASP A 99 -21.25 -17.37 -9.29
C ASP A 99 -19.98 -18.21 -9.34
N PHE A 100 -19.50 -18.61 -8.16
CA PHE A 100 -18.32 -19.45 -8.02
C PHE A 100 -18.65 -20.95 -8.01
N SER A 101 -19.89 -21.35 -8.30
CA SER A 101 -20.32 -22.74 -8.29
C SER A 101 -19.45 -23.63 -9.19
N PHE A 102 -19.06 -23.15 -10.37
CA PHE A 102 -18.15 -23.89 -11.26
C PHE A 102 -16.76 -24.09 -10.63
N TYR A 103 -16.20 -23.04 -10.01
CA TYR A 103 -14.91 -23.13 -9.32
C TYR A 103 -14.97 -24.12 -8.15
N TYR A 104 -16.02 -24.06 -7.33
CA TYR A 104 -16.18 -24.98 -6.21
C TYR A 104 -16.45 -26.43 -6.64
N ASN A 105 -17.16 -26.64 -7.76
CA ASN A 105 -17.36 -27.97 -8.32
C ASN A 105 -16.06 -28.58 -8.86
N GLN A 106 -15.18 -27.76 -9.46
CA GLN A 106 -13.87 -28.22 -9.93
C GLN A 106 -12.89 -28.44 -8.78
N CYS A 107 -12.91 -27.57 -7.78
CA CYS A 107 -12.03 -27.65 -6.63
C CYS A 107 -12.57 -28.57 -5.51
N ALA A 108 -13.74 -29.20 -5.71
CA ALA A 108 -14.52 -29.96 -4.73
C ALA A 108 -13.61 -30.85 -3.86
N PRO A 109 -13.15 -30.34 -2.70
CA PRO A 109 -12.15 -31.05 -1.95
C PRO A 109 -12.86 -32.17 -1.19
N ASP A 110 -12.31 -33.38 -1.22
CA ASP A 110 -12.86 -34.52 -0.45
C ASP A 110 -12.95 -34.21 1.06
N LYS A 111 -12.15 -33.24 1.53
CA LYS A 111 -12.16 -32.75 2.91
C LYS A 111 -11.94 -31.24 2.95
N CYS A 112 -12.82 -30.52 3.65
CA CYS A 112 -12.59 -29.11 3.99
C CYS A 112 -11.50 -29.01 5.06
N ILE A 113 -10.39 -28.36 4.75
CA ILE A 113 -9.34 -28.05 5.72
C ILE A 113 -9.51 -26.59 6.12
N TYR A 114 -9.91 -26.37 7.37
CA TYR A 114 -9.92 -25.04 7.96
C TYR A 114 -8.54 -24.76 8.57
N ILE A 115 -7.87 -23.72 8.07
CA ILE A 115 -6.65 -23.21 8.70
C ILE A 115 -7.12 -22.15 9.69
N TYR A 116 -7.08 -22.49 10.97
CA TYR A 116 -7.30 -21.52 12.04
C TYR A 116 -6.00 -20.74 12.23
N GLU A 117 -5.92 -19.56 11.60
CA GLU A 117 -4.90 -18.58 11.94
C GLU A 117 -5.31 -17.89 13.25
N GLU A 118 -4.89 -18.45 14.39
CA GLU A 118 -5.07 -17.76 15.66
C GLU A 118 -4.16 -16.53 15.70
N CYS A 119 -4.75 -15.35 15.54
CA CYS A 119 -4.10 -14.08 15.82
C CYS A 119 -3.70 -14.02 17.30
N PHE A 120 -2.45 -14.39 17.60
CA PHE A 120 -1.71 -14.16 18.86
C PHE A 120 -2.59 -13.75 20.04
N ASN A 121 -3.32 -14.71 20.63
CA ASN A 121 -4.17 -14.43 21.77
C ASN A 121 -3.27 -14.09 22.97
N ARG A 122 -3.20 -12.82 23.34
CA ARG A 122 -2.35 -12.34 24.44
C ARG A 122 -2.65 -13.06 25.75
N ALA A 123 -3.90 -13.45 25.98
CA ALA A 123 -4.29 -14.22 27.16
C ALA A 123 -3.71 -15.64 27.14
N TYR A 124 -3.64 -16.27 25.96
CA TYR A 124 -3.02 -17.57 25.78
C TYR A 124 -1.51 -17.50 26.06
N VAL A 125 -0.82 -16.50 25.51
CA VAL A 125 0.63 -16.30 25.77
C VAL A 125 0.91 -16.09 27.27
N ILE A 126 0.09 -15.29 27.96
CA ILE A 126 0.22 -15.07 29.42
C ILE A 126 -0.04 -16.37 30.18
N ALA A 127 -1.08 -17.11 29.80
CA ALA A 127 -1.41 -18.39 30.43
C ALA A 127 -0.26 -19.40 30.27
N THR A 128 0.33 -19.52 29.07
CA THR A 128 1.49 -20.39 28.83
C THR A 128 2.73 -19.97 29.63
N ILE A 129 2.99 -18.67 29.79
CA ILE A 129 4.10 -18.19 30.63
C ILE A 129 3.84 -18.53 32.11
N LEU A 130 2.60 -18.38 32.58
CA LEU A 130 2.21 -18.73 33.95
C LEU A 130 2.28 -20.24 34.20
N ASP A 131 1.90 -21.05 33.21
CA ASP A 131 1.98 -22.52 33.25
C ASP A 131 3.44 -23.00 33.30
N ILE A 132 4.31 -22.43 32.46
CA ILE A 132 5.75 -22.72 32.46
C ILE A 132 6.44 -22.24 33.75
N SER A 133 5.93 -21.18 34.39
CA SER A 133 6.49 -20.65 35.65
C SER A 133 5.92 -21.31 36.91
N GLY A 134 5.06 -22.31 36.76
CA GLY A 134 4.40 -23.03 37.86
C GLY A 134 5.35 -23.74 38.84
N ASP A 135 6.62 -23.96 38.49
CA ASP A 135 7.60 -24.61 39.39
C ASP A 135 8.39 -23.61 40.25
N HIS A 136 8.34 -22.31 39.98
CA HIS A 136 9.13 -21.33 40.73
C HIS A 136 8.24 -20.52 41.68
N SER A 137 8.00 -21.11 42.86
CA SER A 137 7.33 -20.50 44.03
C SER A 137 7.82 -19.09 44.40
N THR A 138 9.00 -18.69 43.90
CA THR A 138 9.61 -17.36 44.01
C THR A 138 8.83 -16.28 43.25
N ALA A 139 8.20 -16.59 42.11
CA ALA A 139 7.48 -15.61 41.29
C ALA A 139 6.22 -15.08 42.00
N LEU A 140 5.51 -15.95 42.71
CA LEU A 140 4.34 -15.57 43.51
C LEU A 140 4.73 -14.59 44.64
N ARG A 141 5.88 -14.80 45.29
CA ARG A 141 6.39 -13.85 46.30
C ARG A 141 6.72 -12.48 45.71
N ILE A 142 7.26 -12.44 44.48
CA ILE A 142 7.56 -11.19 43.77
C ILE A 142 6.27 -10.45 43.41
N LEU A 143 5.20 -11.16 43.03
CA LEU A 143 3.90 -10.58 42.70
C LEU A 143 3.10 -10.12 43.93
N ILE A 144 3.25 -10.78 45.09
CA ILE A 144 2.55 -10.39 46.32
C ILE A 144 3.01 -9.00 46.82
N LEU A 145 4.30 -8.68 46.71
CA LEU A 145 4.85 -7.39 47.17
C LEU A 145 4.21 -6.14 46.51
N PRO A 146 4.06 -6.04 45.18
CA PRO A 146 3.39 -4.91 44.53
C PRO A 146 1.87 -4.92 44.80
N ILE A 147 1.23 -6.09 44.88
CA ILE A 147 -0.21 -6.20 45.16
C ILE A 147 -0.52 -5.65 46.56
N VAL A 148 0.25 -6.05 47.59
CA VAL A 148 0.07 -5.54 48.96
C VAL A 148 0.34 -4.03 49.04
N LYS A 149 1.34 -3.52 48.31
CA LYS A 149 1.59 -2.06 48.24
C LYS A 149 0.43 -1.32 47.57
N LEU A 150 -0.17 -1.88 46.52
CA LEU A 150 -1.33 -1.32 45.84
C LEU A 150 -2.56 -1.30 46.74
N PHE A 151 -2.86 -2.41 47.43
CA PHE A 151 -3.95 -2.44 48.40
C PHE A 151 -3.73 -1.47 49.56
N ARG A 152 -2.51 -1.39 50.10
CA ARG A 152 -2.18 -0.40 51.15
C ARG A 152 -2.34 1.02 50.64
N ARG A 153 -1.95 1.28 49.39
CA ARG A 153 -2.08 2.61 48.76
C ARG A 153 -3.55 2.95 48.51
N MET A 154 -4.35 2.03 47.98
CA MET A 154 -5.80 2.22 47.81
C MET A 154 -6.51 2.40 49.15
N TYR A 155 -6.18 1.60 50.16
CA TYR A 155 -6.72 1.75 51.51
C TYR A 155 -6.34 3.11 52.11
N TYR A 156 -5.11 3.60 51.88
CA TYR A 156 -4.69 4.93 52.32
C TYR A 156 -5.41 6.07 51.58
N TYR A 157 -5.83 5.88 50.33
CA TYR A 157 -6.63 6.85 49.59
C TYR A 157 -8.14 6.77 49.92
N CYS A 158 -8.66 5.61 50.29
CA CYS A 158 -10.08 5.42 50.64
C CYS A 158 -10.41 5.66 52.12
N CYS A 159 -9.48 5.39 53.06
CA CYS A 159 -9.73 5.46 54.50
C CYS A 159 -8.88 6.51 55.24
N ARG A 160 -8.36 7.52 54.54
CA ARG A 160 -7.82 8.73 55.19
C ARG A 160 -8.84 9.86 55.03
N PRO A 161 -9.40 10.42 56.13
CA PRO A 161 -10.25 11.60 56.07
C PRO A 161 -9.46 12.82 55.57
#